data_AF-A0A9D3N2L5-F1
#
_entry.id   AF-A0A9D3N2L5-F1
#
_cell.length_a   1.000
_cell.length_b   1.000
_cell.length_c   1.000
_cell.angle_alpha   90.00
_cell.angle_beta   90.00
_cell.angle_gamma   90.00
#
_symmetry.space_group_name_H-M   'P 1'
#
loop_
_entity.id
_entity.type
_entity.pdbx_description
1 polymer ?
#
loop_
_entity_poly.entity_id
_entity_poly.type
_entity_poly.pdbx_seq_one_letter_code
_entity_poly.pdbx_strand_id
1 'polypeptide(L)' 'QESLHREREQIAVEMKKRTPDITFVDSAMSIMFSLRRQEVVEEEPPVSHMKVRQPALYTERQ' A
#
# COMPACT_ATOMS: atom_id res chain seq x y z
N GLN A 1 7.48 12.95 -4.00
CA GLN A 1 6.42 12.75 -2.99
C GLN A 1 5.01 12.67 -3.62
N GLU A 2 4.69 13.42 -4.68
CA GLU A 2 3.37 13.35 -5.36
C GLU A 2 3.06 12.03 -6.09
N SER A 3 4.04 11.38 -6.72
CA SER A 3 3.85 10.11 -7.44
C SER A 3 3.40 8.96 -6.53
N LEU A 4 3.91 8.92 -5.31
CA LEU A 4 3.64 7.89 -4.31
C LEU A 4 2.25 7.99 -3.71
N HIS A 5 1.75 9.21 -3.52
CA HIS A 5 0.38 9.41 -3.08
C HIS A 5 -0.60 8.86 -4.11
N ARG A 6 -0.32 9.11 -5.40
CA ARG A 6 -1.14 8.59 -6.51
C ARG A 6 -1.10 7.07 -6.59
N GLU A 7 0.07 6.43 -6.46
CA GLU A 7 0.17 4.96 -6.47
C GLU A 7 -0.53 4.33 -5.26
N ARG A 8 -0.42 4.93 -4.07
CA ARG A 8 -1.18 4.52 -2.88
C ARG A 8 -2.68 4.64 -3.08
N GLU A 9 -3.14 5.75 -3.63
CA GLU A 9 -4.55 5.97 -3.95
C GLU A 9 -5.06 4.95 -4.97
N GLN A 10 -4.28 4.65 -6.00
CA GLN A 10 -4.64 3.65 -7.00
C GLN A 10 -4.77 2.25 -6.39
N ILE A 11 -3.83 1.84 -5.54
CA ILE A 11 -3.93 0.57 -4.80
C ILE A 11 -5.15 0.59 -3.88
N ALA A 12 -5.38 1.68 -3.14
CA ALA A 12 -6.51 1.78 -2.23
C ALA A 12 -7.87 1.76 -2.96
N VAL A 13 -7.94 2.31 -4.17
CA VAL A 13 -9.13 2.23 -5.03
C VAL A 13 -9.30 0.81 -5.59
N GLU A 14 -8.22 0.18 -6.04
CA GLU A 14 -8.25 -1.19 -6.56
C GLU A 14 -8.76 -2.19 -5.51
N MET A 15 -8.23 -2.10 -4.29
CA MET A 15 -8.61 -2.97 -3.16
C MET A 15 -10.06 -2.79 -2.70
N LYS A 16 -10.73 -1.69 -3.08
CA LYS A 16 -12.17 -1.48 -2.81
C LYS A 16 -13.07 -2.14 -3.84
N LYS A 17 -12.54 -2.61 -4.97
CA LYS A 17 -13.35 -3.28 -6.00
C LYS A 17 -13.84 -4.62 -5.50
N ARG A 18 -15.01 -5.06 -6.00
CA ARG A 18 -15.59 -6.37 -5.72
C ARG A 18 -14.65 -7.52 -6.11
N THR A 19 -13.89 -7.31 -7.20
CA THR A 19 -12.87 -8.24 -7.69
C THR A 19 -11.62 -7.41 -8.02
N PRO A 20 -10.67 -7.27 -7.08
CA PRO A 20 -9.43 -6.52 -7.30
C PRO A 20 -8.51 -7.21 -8.31
N ASP A 21 -7.81 -6.44 -9.12
CA ASP A 21 -6.67 -6.93 -9.90
C ASP A 21 -5.45 -7.12 -8.99
N ILE A 22 -5.27 -8.36 -8.53
CA ILE A 22 -4.17 -8.73 -7.65
C ILE A 22 -2.82 -8.56 -8.33
N THR A 23 -2.73 -8.78 -9.65
CA THR A 23 -1.46 -8.64 -10.38
C THR A 23 -1.00 -7.19 -10.40
N PHE A 24 -1.95 -6.27 -10.62
CA PHE A 24 -1.70 -4.84 -10.53
C PHE A 24 -1.27 -4.44 -9.11
N VAL A 25 -2.01 -4.88 -8.09
CA VAL A 25 -1.69 -4.58 -6.69
C VAL A 25 -0.29 -5.07 -6.35
N ASP A 26 0.11 -6.25 -6.78
CA ASP A 26 1.42 -6.85 -6.48
C ASP A 26 2.57 -6.09 -7.11
N SER A 27 2.41 -5.76 -8.38
CA SER A 27 3.39 -4.96 -9.11
C SER A 27 3.57 -3.59 -8.44
N ALA A 28 2.46 -2.89 -8.15
CA ALA A 28 2.50 -1.58 -7.52
C ALA A 28 3.04 -1.65 -6.07
N MET A 29 2.71 -2.71 -5.32
CA MET A 29 3.29 -2.95 -3.99
C MET A 29 4.79 -3.21 -4.06
N SER A 30 5.28 -3.97 -5.04
CA SER A 30 6.71 -4.25 -5.21
C SER A 30 7.49 -2.97 -5.47
N ILE A 31 6.99 -2.11 -6.37
CA ILE A 31 7.59 -0.81 -6.71
C ILE A 31 7.73 0.08 -5.47
N MET A 32 6.73 0.13 -4.60
CA MET A 32 6.74 0.96 -3.39
C MET A 32 7.49 0.35 -2.20
N PHE A 33 8.01 -0.88 -2.29
CA PHE A 33 8.56 -1.62 -1.15
C PHE A 33 9.68 -0.85 -0.41
N SER A 34 10.71 -0.40 -1.15
CA SER A 34 11.87 0.29 -0.58
C SER A 34 11.46 1.57 0.17
N LEU A 35 10.49 2.30 -0.37
CA LEU A 35 10.01 3.55 0.20
C LEU A 35 9.15 3.35 1.44
N ARG A 36 8.31 2.31 1.48
CA ARG A 36 7.58 1.97 2.69
C ARG A 36 8.51 1.55 3.81
N ARG A 37 9.57 0.81 3.48
CA ARG A 37 10.59 0.44 4.45
C ARG A 37 11.28 1.69 5.00
N GLN A 38 11.55 2.69 4.14
CA GLN A 38 12.07 3.97 4.59
C GLN A 38 11.09 4.68 5.54
N GLU A 39 9.80 4.77 5.21
CA GLU A 39 8.80 5.38 6.11
C GLU A 39 8.66 4.65 7.45
N VAL A 40 8.68 3.31 7.45
CA VAL A 40 8.60 2.52 8.69
C VAL A 40 9.82 2.78 9.57
N VAL A 41 11.00 2.92 8.97
CA VAL A 41 12.27 3.13 9.67
C VAL A 41 12.44 4.58 10.12
N GLU A 42 11.98 5.56 9.34
CA GLU A 42 12.17 6.98 9.64
C GLU A 42 11.01 7.59 10.45
N GLU A 43 9.75 7.28 10.13
CA GLU A 43 8.58 7.87 10.80
C GLU A 43 8.11 7.04 12.01
N GLU A 44 8.54 5.78 12.13
CA GLU A 44 8.10 4.80 13.14
C GLU A 44 6.60 4.92 13.48
N PRO A 45 5.70 4.91 12.48
CA PRO A 45 4.32 5.26 12.71
C PRO A 45 3.60 4.18 13.53
N PRO A 46 2.59 4.54 14.33
CA PRO A 46 1.72 3.56 14.97
C PRO A 46 1.10 2.60 13.94
N VAL A 47 0.95 1.33 14.33
CA VAL A 47 0.35 0.30 13.46
C VAL A 47 -1.05 0.69 12.98
N SER A 48 -1.82 1.42 13.81
CA SER A 48 -3.13 1.96 13.43
C SER A 48 -3.04 2.91 12.22
N HIS A 49 -2.01 3.74 12.15
CA HIS A 49 -1.76 4.60 11.00
C HIS A 49 -1.33 3.80 9.76
N MET A 50 -0.50 2.77 9.95
CA MET A 50 -0.11 1.89 8.85
C MET A 50 -1.31 1.18 8.22
N LYS A 51 -2.26 0.70 9.02
CA LYS A 51 -3.48 0.04 8.51
C LYS A 51 -4.32 0.95 7.59
N VAL A 52 -4.36 2.24 7.90
CA VAL A 52 -5.10 3.24 7.09
C VAL A 52 -4.34 3.60 5.81
N ARG A 53 -3.02 3.83 5.92
CA ARG A 53 -2.18 4.25 4.78
C ARG A 53 -1.81 3.10 3.84
N GLN A 54 -1.82 1.87 4.33
CA GLN A 54 -1.33 0.67 3.63
C GLN A 54 -2.27 -0.53 3.80
N PRO A 55 -3.56 -0.42 3.41
CA PRO A 55 -4.54 -1.50 3.63
C PRO A 55 -4.15 -2.81 2.92
N ALA A 56 -3.46 -2.72 1.79
CA ALA A 56 -2.99 -3.88 1.02
C ALA A 56 -1.92 -4.73 1.76
N LEU A 57 -1.21 -4.20 2.75
CA LEU A 57 -0.29 -4.99 3.59
C LEU A 57 -1.02 -5.89 4.59
N TYR A 58 -2.27 -5.54 4.92
CA TYR A 58 -3.07 -6.23 5.95
C TYR A 58 -4.21 -7.03 5.34
N THR A 59 -4.24 -7.17 4.02
CA THR A 59 -5.19 -8.05 3.35
C THR A 59 -4.55 -9.41 3.22
N GLU A 60 -5.06 -10.39 3.98
CA GLU A 60 -4.68 -11.78 3.82
C GLU A 60 -5.02 -12.24 2.41
N ARG A 61 -4.03 -12.80 1.72
CA ARG A 61 -4.22 -13.40 0.41
C ARG A 61 -4.41 -14.88 0.64
N GLN A 62 -5.61 -15.37 0.32
CA GLN A 62 -5.94 -16.79 0.41
C GLN A 62 -5.21 -17.59 -0.65
#